data_AF-A0A1C6Z5Q3-F1
#
_entry.id   AF-A0A1C6Z5Q3-F1
#
_cell.length_a   1.000
_cell.length_b   1.000
_cell.length_c   1.000
_cell.angle_alpha   90.00
_cell.angle_beta   90.00
_cell.angle_gamma   90.00
#
_symmetry.space_group_name_H-M   'P 1'
#
loop_
_entity.id
_entity.type
_entity.pdbx_description
1 polymer ?
#
loop_
_entity_poly.entity_id
_entity_poly.type
_entity_poly.pdbx_seq_one_letter_code
_entity_poly.pdbx_strand_id
1 'polypeptide(L)'
;PTSIAMRGAVAMSGNYGLMLNLMHQDAERDRAVTEQIAFYQQHRQLIQFGTFWRLVSPWQHPDFAAWMFVSPDKHEALVMAFSLVSLASAPLRLLHLAGLDAQARYQIDDSPTEIGGDELMYRGIFIDPPLNRDYTSRIWHLRCSQ
;
A
#
# COMPACT_ATOMS: atom_id res chain seq x y z
N PRO A 1 -12.22 -16.16 -4.46
CA PRO A 1 -12.84 -14.82 -4.36
C PRO A 1 -11.87 -13.83 -3.71
N THR A 2 -11.76 -12.60 -4.22
CA THR A 2 -10.90 -11.57 -3.63
C THR A 2 -11.57 -10.94 -2.40
N SER A 3 -10.78 -10.53 -1.41
CA SER A 3 -11.29 -9.81 -0.23
C SER A 3 -11.79 -8.40 -0.58
N ILE A 4 -12.65 -7.82 0.26
CA ILE A 4 -13.07 -6.41 0.11
C ILE A 4 -11.88 -5.46 0.30
N ALA A 5 -10.95 -5.79 1.19
CA ALA A 5 -9.71 -5.04 1.41
C ALA A 5 -8.85 -5.00 0.14
N MET A 6 -8.64 -6.14 -0.51
CA MET A 6 -7.90 -6.24 -1.78
C MET A 6 -8.54 -5.39 -2.88
N ARG A 7 -9.87 -5.51 -3.08
CA ARG A 7 -10.58 -4.70 -4.07
C ARG A 7 -10.45 -3.20 -3.79
N GLY A 8 -10.60 -2.80 -2.53
CA GLY A 8 -10.45 -1.42 -2.10
C GLY A 8 -9.05 -0.88 -2.39
N ALA A 9 -8.00 -1.59 -1.96
CA ALA A 9 -6.61 -1.16 -2.16
C ALA A 9 -6.25 -0.97 -3.64
N VAL A 10 -6.69 -1.89 -4.52
CA VAL A 10 -6.48 -1.75 -5.97
C VAL A 10 -7.30 -0.59 -6.53
N ALA A 11 -8.59 -0.49 -6.19
CA ALA A 11 -9.47 0.57 -6.71
C ALA A 11 -9.05 1.98 -6.23
N MET A 12 -8.46 2.09 -5.04
CA MET A 12 -7.92 3.33 -4.51
C MET A 12 -6.70 3.81 -5.29
N SER A 13 -6.06 3.00 -6.14
CA SER A 13 -4.90 3.40 -6.93
C SER A 13 -5.25 4.25 -8.17
N GLY A 14 -6.39 4.93 -8.11
CA GLY A 14 -6.94 5.82 -9.13
C GLY A 14 -8.01 6.72 -8.52
N ASN A 15 -9.06 7.04 -9.28
CA ASN A 15 -10.23 7.70 -8.72
C ASN A 15 -11.15 6.66 -8.08
N TYR A 16 -11.16 6.59 -6.74
CA TYR A 16 -11.88 5.56 -6.01
C TYR A 16 -13.39 5.67 -6.25
N GLY A 17 -14.01 4.53 -6.55
CA GLY A 17 -15.43 4.42 -6.82
C GLY A 17 -16.00 3.12 -6.31
N LEU A 18 -17.29 3.14 -5.98
CA LEU A 18 -18.02 2.01 -5.44
C LEU A 18 -19.14 1.63 -6.40
N MET A 19 -19.17 0.36 -6.81
CA MET A 19 -20.24 -0.19 -7.64
C MET A 19 -20.78 -1.45 -6.95
N LEU A 20 -21.61 -1.24 -5.93
CA LEU A 20 -22.25 -2.31 -5.15
C LEU A 20 -23.73 -1.99 -4.89
N ASN A 21 -24.54 -3.04 -4.65
CA ASN A 21 -25.93 -2.87 -4.23
C ASN A 21 -25.98 -2.53 -2.73
N LEU A 22 -26.23 -1.26 -2.43
CA LEU A 22 -26.35 -0.73 -1.07
C LEU A 22 -27.62 -1.19 -0.34
N MET A 23 -28.63 -1.72 -1.06
CA MET A 23 -29.86 -2.24 -0.44
C MET A 23 -29.65 -3.62 0.21
N HIS A 24 -28.56 -4.31 -0.11
CA HIS A 24 -28.21 -5.56 0.52
C HIS A 24 -27.41 -5.26 1.80
N GLN A 25 -27.97 -5.55 2.97
CA GLN A 25 -27.32 -5.30 4.25
C GLN A 25 -26.26 -6.36 4.55
N ASP A 26 -25.02 -5.92 4.72
CA ASP A 26 -23.90 -6.77 5.14
C ASP A 26 -23.00 -5.92 6.04
N ALA A 27 -23.13 -6.12 7.36
CA ALA A 27 -22.46 -5.28 8.34
C ALA A 27 -20.93 -5.30 8.22
N GLU A 28 -20.33 -6.44 7.84
CA GLU A 28 -18.88 -6.56 7.68
C GLU A 28 -18.41 -5.80 6.45
N ARG A 29 -19.10 -5.99 5.31
CA ARG A 29 -18.81 -5.27 4.07
C ARG A 29 -19.01 -3.77 4.24
N ASP A 30 -20.12 -3.36 4.85
CA ASP A 30 -20.49 -1.96 4.99
C ASP A 30 -19.52 -1.21 5.92
N ARG A 31 -19.06 -1.88 7.00
CA ARG A 31 -17.97 -1.36 7.84
C ARG A 31 -16.68 -1.20 7.04
N ALA A 32 -16.25 -2.23 6.31
CA ALA A 32 -15.02 -2.18 5.53
C ALA A 32 -15.07 -1.09 4.44
N VAL A 33 -16.21 -0.92 3.77
CA VAL A 33 -16.41 0.14 2.77
C VAL A 33 -16.35 1.53 3.41
N THR A 34 -16.95 1.70 4.60
CA THR A 34 -16.91 2.97 5.34
C THR A 34 -15.47 3.35 5.72
N GLU A 35 -14.70 2.39 6.24
CA GLU A 35 -13.28 2.56 6.57
C GLU A 35 -12.46 2.92 5.31
N GLN A 36 -12.72 2.26 4.18
CA GLN A 36 -12.06 2.57 2.91
C GLN A 36 -12.37 3.98 2.38
N ILE A 37 -13.63 4.43 2.49
CA ILE A 37 -14.02 5.79 2.10
C ILE A 37 -13.26 6.81 2.95
N ALA A 38 -13.22 6.61 4.27
CA ALA A 38 -12.53 7.51 5.18
C ALA A 38 -11.03 7.60 4.86
N PHE A 39 -10.38 6.43 4.69
CA PHE A 39 -8.97 6.36 4.30
C PHE A 39 -8.71 7.06 2.97
N TYR A 40 -9.53 6.80 1.94
CA TYR A 40 -9.37 7.44 0.65
C TYR A 40 -9.56 8.96 0.74
N GLN A 41 -10.56 9.45 1.48
CA GLN A 41 -10.76 10.89 1.67
C GLN A 41 -9.58 11.57 2.36
N GLN A 42 -8.97 10.89 3.34
CA GLN A 42 -7.78 11.36 4.04
C GLN A 42 -6.58 11.48 3.10
N HIS A 43 -6.33 10.49 2.25
CA HIS A 43 -5.09 10.42 1.44
C HIS A 43 -5.27 10.73 -0.07
N ARG A 44 -6.48 11.11 -0.52
CA ARG A 44 -6.77 11.31 -1.96
C ARG A 44 -5.84 12.29 -2.66
N GLN A 45 -5.34 13.32 -1.96
CA GLN A 45 -4.43 14.30 -2.55
C GLN A 45 -3.11 13.61 -2.96
N LEU A 46 -2.54 12.82 -2.06
CA LEU A 46 -1.35 12.01 -2.33
C LEU A 46 -1.60 10.99 -3.44
N ILE A 47 -2.73 10.29 -3.40
CA ILE A 47 -3.05 9.25 -4.39
C ILE A 47 -3.25 9.85 -5.79
N GLN A 48 -3.98 10.95 -5.92
CA GLN A 48 -4.37 11.52 -7.22
C GLN A 48 -3.27 12.39 -7.84
N PHE A 49 -2.47 13.07 -7.01
CA PHE A 49 -1.52 14.09 -7.49
C PHE A 49 -0.07 13.84 -7.06
N GLY A 50 0.18 12.83 -6.22
CA GLY A 50 1.53 12.39 -5.88
C GLY A 50 2.24 11.72 -7.06
N THR A 51 3.55 11.61 -6.94
CA THR A 51 4.37 10.89 -7.93
C THR A 51 4.13 9.40 -7.77
N PHE A 52 3.66 8.74 -8.83
CA PHE A 52 3.41 7.30 -8.86
C PHE A 52 4.67 6.51 -9.24
N TRP A 53 5.06 5.57 -8.38
CA TRP A 53 6.19 4.68 -8.58
C TRP A 53 5.73 3.23 -8.66
N ARG A 54 6.04 2.55 -9.77
CA ARG A 54 5.89 1.09 -9.87
C ARG A 54 7.11 0.45 -9.19
N LEU A 55 6.87 -0.37 -8.16
CA LEU A 55 7.94 -1.03 -7.41
C LEU A 55 8.15 -2.47 -7.90
N VAL A 56 7.06 -3.22 -8.05
CA VAL A 56 7.10 -4.62 -8.53
C VAL A 56 6.02 -4.83 -9.59
N SER A 57 6.45 -5.29 -10.77
CA SER A 57 5.56 -5.60 -11.88
C SER A 57 4.99 -7.02 -11.76
N PRO A 58 3.66 -7.21 -11.83
CA PRO A 58 3.05 -8.53 -11.82
C PRO A 58 3.39 -9.37 -13.06
N TRP A 59 3.89 -8.75 -14.13
CA TRP A 59 4.33 -9.46 -15.34
C TRP A 59 5.68 -10.14 -15.17
N GLN A 60 6.51 -9.64 -14.26
CA GLN A 60 7.81 -10.22 -13.91
C GLN A 60 7.71 -11.09 -12.64
N HIS A 61 6.76 -10.75 -11.75
CA HIS A 61 6.49 -11.45 -10.51
C HIS A 61 5.00 -11.83 -10.47
N PRO A 62 4.60 -12.98 -11.03
CA PRO A 62 3.18 -13.35 -11.18
C PRO A 62 2.45 -13.54 -9.85
N ASP A 63 3.19 -13.69 -8.75
CA ASP A 63 2.70 -13.88 -7.39
C ASP A 63 2.56 -12.56 -6.61
N PHE A 64 3.11 -11.45 -7.10
CA PHE A 64 3.22 -10.22 -6.31
C PHE A 64 3.28 -8.94 -7.14
N ALA A 65 2.60 -7.90 -6.67
CA ALA A 65 2.70 -6.56 -7.21
C ALA A 65 2.87 -5.52 -6.10
N ALA A 66 3.57 -4.42 -6.39
CA ALA A 66 3.65 -3.30 -5.47
C ALA A 66 3.87 -1.98 -6.22
N TRP A 67 3.33 -0.91 -5.67
CA TRP A 67 3.54 0.45 -6.13
C TRP A 67 3.44 1.41 -4.96
N MET A 68 3.84 2.65 -5.16
CA MET A 68 3.68 3.69 -4.16
C MET A 68 3.39 5.06 -4.75
N PHE A 69 2.85 5.94 -3.91
CA PHE A 69 2.61 7.34 -4.19
C PHE A 69 3.47 8.16 -3.24
N VAL A 70 4.17 9.18 -3.75
CA VAL A 70 5.01 10.08 -2.94
C VAL A 70 4.58 11.52 -3.15
N SER A 71 4.42 12.28 -2.07
CA SER A 71 4.04 13.69 -2.14
C SER A 71 5.13 14.50 -2.87
N PRO A 72 4.79 15.63 -3.53
CA PRO A 72 5.79 16.44 -4.24
C PRO A 72 6.94 16.96 -3.35
N ASP A 73 6.65 17.22 -2.07
CA ASP A 73 7.62 17.62 -1.05
C ASP A 73 8.33 16.42 -0.38
N LYS A 74 7.97 15.20 -0.77
CA LYS A 74 8.50 13.93 -0.24
C LYS A 74 8.29 13.73 1.26
N HIS A 75 7.38 14.47 1.91
CA HIS A 75 7.09 14.28 3.34
C HIS A 75 6.07 13.16 3.62
N GLU A 76 5.30 12.72 2.63
CA GLU A 76 4.29 11.68 2.79
C GLU A 76 4.40 10.66 1.66
N ALA A 77 4.27 9.37 1.98
CA ALA A 77 4.12 8.33 0.96
C ALA A 77 3.16 7.23 1.37
N LEU A 78 2.49 6.62 0.39
CA LEU A 78 1.67 5.43 0.55
C LEU A 78 2.24 4.30 -0.29
N VAL A 79 2.65 3.22 0.36
CA VAL A 79 3.16 2.01 -0.29
C VAL A 79 2.05 0.97 -0.29
N MET A 80 1.71 0.41 -1.45
CA MET A 80 0.68 -0.61 -1.61
C MET A 80 1.31 -1.88 -2.17
N ALA A 81 1.10 -3.01 -1.48
CA ALA A 81 1.56 -4.33 -1.88
C ALA A 81 0.40 -5.31 -1.98
N PHE A 82 0.54 -6.25 -2.90
CA PHE A 82 -0.51 -7.17 -3.32
C PHE A 82 0.08 -8.57 -3.52
N SER A 83 -0.40 -9.53 -2.73
CA SER A 83 -0.19 -10.95 -2.99
C SER A 83 -1.27 -11.45 -3.95
N LEU A 84 -0.85 -11.98 -5.10
CA LEU A 84 -1.75 -12.44 -6.16
C LEU A 84 -1.99 -13.94 -6.01
N VAL A 85 -0.91 -14.70 -5.88
CA VAL A 85 -0.92 -16.16 -5.66
C VAL A 85 0.04 -16.48 -4.53
N SER A 86 -0.45 -17.14 -3.49
CA SER A 86 0.39 -17.59 -2.39
C SER A 86 1.24 -18.79 -2.81
N LEU A 87 2.50 -18.79 -2.39
CA LEU A 87 3.43 -19.89 -2.60
C LEU A 87 3.66 -20.61 -1.26
N ALA A 88 3.62 -21.94 -1.28
CA ALA A 88 3.98 -22.73 -0.12
C ALA A 88 5.45 -22.46 0.25
N SER A 89 5.71 -22.15 1.52
CA SER A 89 7.06 -21.83 2.02
C SER A 89 7.73 -20.69 1.24
N ALA A 90 6.96 -19.65 0.85
CA ALA A 90 7.50 -18.49 0.16
C ALA A 90 8.67 -17.85 0.93
N PRO A 91 9.75 -17.43 0.24
CA PRO A 91 10.82 -16.68 0.88
C PRO A 91 10.30 -15.35 1.42
N LEU A 92 10.99 -14.80 2.43
CA LEU A 92 10.73 -13.44 2.88
C LEU A 92 10.94 -12.46 1.72
N ARG A 93 9.96 -11.58 1.52
CA ARG A 93 10.02 -10.61 0.43
C ARG A 93 10.59 -9.29 0.94
N LEU A 94 11.67 -8.85 0.29
CA LEU A 94 12.26 -7.55 0.48
C LEU A 94 11.69 -6.58 -0.57
N LEU A 95 11.13 -5.46 -0.11
CA LEU A 95 10.53 -4.44 -0.95
C LEU A 95 11.39 -3.17 -0.88
N HIS A 96 12.02 -2.82 -2.00
CA HIS A 96 12.75 -1.56 -2.14
C HIS A 96 11.76 -0.45 -2.49
N LEU A 97 11.82 0.66 -1.75
CA LEU A 97 11.00 1.84 -2.02
C LEU A 97 11.65 2.76 -3.06
N ALA A 98 10.93 3.77 -3.52
CA ALA A 98 11.42 4.71 -4.51
C ALA A 98 10.87 6.12 -4.27
N GLY A 99 11.59 7.13 -4.77
CA GLY A 99 11.11 8.51 -4.82
C GLY A 99 11.18 9.31 -3.52
N LEU A 100 11.65 8.69 -2.42
CA LEU A 100 11.83 9.35 -1.12
C LEU A 100 12.99 10.36 -1.14
N ASP A 101 13.10 11.16 -0.08
CA ASP A 101 14.28 11.98 0.17
C ASP A 101 15.33 11.15 0.90
N ALA A 102 16.52 11.03 0.29
CA ALA A 102 17.63 10.26 0.84
C ALA A 102 18.19 10.85 2.15
N GLN A 103 17.96 12.14 2.44
CA GLN A 103 18.43 12.79 3.66
C GLN A 103 17.37 12.85 4.77
N ALA A 104 16.12 12.51 4.46
CA ALA A 104 15.03 12.51 5.41
C ALA A 104 14.91 11.18 6.16
N ARG A 105 14.19 11.22 7.29
CA ARG A 105 13.82 10.02 8.05
C ARG A 105 12.32 9.86 8.04
N TYR A 106 11.87 8.62 7.85
CA TYR A 106 10.46 8.30 7.72
C TYR A 106 10.01 7.36 8.82
N GLN A 107 8.87 7.69 9.42
CA GLN A 107 8.09 6.79 10.25
C GLN A 107 7.15 5.97 9.35
N ILE A 108 7.21 4.64 9.44
CA ILE A 108 6.29 3.73 8.76
C ILE A 108 5.13 3.40 9.70
N ASP A 109 3.90 3.66 9.27
CA ASP A 109 2.68 3.55 10.05
C ASP A 109 2.84 4.26 11.41
N ASP A 110 2.65 3.53 12.50
CA ASP A 110 2.86 4.01 13.88
C ASP A 110 4.09 3.35 14.53
N SER A 111 5.08 2.94 13.71
CA SER A 111 6.34 2.37 14.20
C SER A 111 7.05 3.36 15.14
N PRO A 112 7.62 2.90 16.27
CA PRO A 112 8.38 3.78 17.17
C PRO A 112 9.75 4.18 16.60
N THR A 113 10.18 3.56 15.50
CA THR A 113 11.49 3.81 14.88
C THR A 113 11.35 4.43 13.52
N GLU A 114 12.20 5.41 13.25
CA GLU A 114 12.35 6.04 11.94
C GLU A 114 13.49 5.40 11.16
N ILE A 115 13.33 5.35 9.84
CA ILE A 115 14.30 4.77 8.91
C ILE A 115 14.70 5.85 7.90
N GLY A 116 15.99 5.94 7.55
CA GLY A 116 16.45 6.86 6.52
C GLY A 116 15.79 6.59 5.17
N GLY A 117 15.44 7.63 4.41
CA GLY A 117 14.86 7.46 3.08
C GLY A 117 15.83 6.78 2.12
N ASP A 118 17.13 6.97 2.28
CA ASP A 118 18.18 6.21 1.60
C ASP A 118 18.13 4.73 1.97
N GLU A 119 18.01 4.40 3.26
CA GLU A 119 17.88 3.01 3.72
C GLU A 119 16.62 2.35 3.14
N LEU A 120 15.49 3.04 3.13
CA LEU A 120 14.24 2.54 2.56
C LEU A 120 14.33 2.25 1.05
N MET A 121 15.12 3.03 0.32
CA MET A 121 15.32 2.84 -1.12
C MET A 121 16.41 1.80 -1.42
N TYR A 122 17.51 1.76 -0.68
CA TYR A 122 18.66 0.87 -0.95
C TYR A 122 18.62 -0.47 -0.22
N ARG A 123 18.17 -0.47 1.04
CA ARG A 123 18.05 -1.70 1.85
C ARG A 123 16.65 -2.30 1.74
N GLY A 124 15.63 -1.47 1.52
CA GLY A 124 14.24 -1.89 1.47
C GLY A 124 13.68 -2.30 2.84
N ILE A 125 12.42 -2.74 2.82
CA ILE A 125 11.70 -3.24 3.99
C ILE A 125 11.25 -4.68 3.77
N PHE A 126 11.31 -5.50 4.81
CA PHE A 126 10.66 -6.80 4.78
C PHE A 126 9.16 -6.64 4.95
N ILE A 127 8.41 -7.44 4.19
CA ILE A 127 6.95 -7.52 4.36
C ILE A 127 6.65 -8.43 5.55
N ASP A 128 6.40 -7.84 6.72
CA ASP A 128 6.13 -8.55 7.97
C ASP A 128 4.87 -8.00 8.69
N PRO A 129 3.80 -8.79 8.88
CA PRO A 129 3.68 -10.20 8.53
C PRO A 129 3.68 -10.47 7.01
N PRO A 130 4.18 -11.64 6.57
CA PRO A 130 4.15 -12.02 5.15
C PRO A 130 2.73 -12.08 4.59
N LEU A 131 2.55 -11.59 3.36
CA LEU A 131 1.29 -11.71 2.61
C LEU A 131 1.15 -13.12 2.01
N ASN A 132 0.83 -14.09 2.86
CA ASN A 132 0.84 -15.52 2.55
C ASN A 132 -0.50 -16.11 2.09
N ARG A 133 -1.49 -15.26 1.78
CA ARG A 133 -2.80 -15.68 1.26
C ARG A 133 -3.04 -15.08 -0.12
N ASP A 134 -3.71 -15.85 -0.96
CA ASP A 134 -4.15 -15.39 -2.27
C ASP A 134 -4.99 -14.12 -2.16
N TYR A 135 -4.73 -13.18 -3.07
CA TYR A 135 -5.49 -11.95 -3.21
C TYR A 135 -5.64 -11.15 -1.90
N THR A 136 -4.52 -10.95 -1.21
CA THR A 136 -4.41 -10.06 -0.04
C THR A 136 -3.56 -8.84 -0.34
N SER A 137 -3.84 -7.75 0.36
CA SER A 137 -3.16 -6.48 0.19
C SER A 137 -2.68 -5.91 1.52
N ARG A 138 -1.64 -5.09 1.47
CA ARG A 138 -1.24 -4.22 2.59
C ARG A 138 -0.88 -2.84 2.08
N ILE A 139 -1.26 -1.84 2.86
CA ILE A 139 -0.93 -0.45 2.62
C ILE A 139 -0.10 0.02 3.82
N TRP A 140 1.04 0.65 3.57
CA TRP A 140 1.83 1.34 4.57
C TRP A 140 1.79 2.84 4.32
N HIS A 141 1.71 3.61 5.40
CA HIS A 141 1.76 5.07 5.37
C HIS A 141 3.09 5.55 5.94
N LEU A 142 3.86 6.27 5.13
CA LEU A 142 5.14 6.83 5.51
C LEU A 142 5.00 8.33 5.73
N ARG A 143 5.51 8.80 6.86
CA ARG A 143 5.56 10.24 7.21
C ARG A 143 6.99 10.63 7.51
N CYS A 144 7.47 11.69 6.89
CA CYS A 144 8.75 12.29 7.24
C CYS A 144 8.64 12.91 8.63
N SER A 145 9.58 12.57 9.50
CA SER A 145 9.75 13.27 10.78
C SER A 145 10.52 14.58 10.51
N GLN A 146 10.02 15.68 11.05
CA GLN A 146 10.69 16.98 11.02
C GLN A 146 11.91 17.01 11.95
#